data_AF-A0A956QVQ0-F1
#
_entry.id   AF-A0A956QVQ0-F1
#
_cell.length_a   1.000
_cell.length_b   1.000
_cell.length_c   1.000
_cell.angle_alpha   90.00
_cell.angle_beta   90.00
_cell.angle_gamma   90.00
#
_symmetry.space_group_name_H-M   'P 1'
#
loop_
_entity.id
_entity.type
_entity.pdbx_description
1 polymer ?
#
loop_
_entity_poly.entity_id
_entity_poly.type
_entity_poly.pdbx_seq_one_letter_code
_entity_poly.pdbx_strand_id
1 'polypeptide(L)'
;MNSSRLTCCISMALCLSGFAWLPGQARPLVLACPLFPVIAGHVPELPDTSELTDAVGEIESALPANKLDTELASLDAELEKTPDNAELLLRRGQLRLKKSKERNVSITDDDRLALMQKGLADMQTARKLGVEPIVAGLNLGLTELTLGGFLHRLGSGEQEVNAHYEKARGYFQEVLDKARKVEGNPVKIMIARTLVLEGKFEKALGVLDEDVETMSYAARREAYYVRAYALSKLGRADESRAAIAKAERLGLTLPTYDRALKDEPLGATGDKAAAIEKAFAPLIEKARATLPSVKERFLLGLPRGERLFVTVKLSDSPGKYEQVFVQVLSWKGDVIRGRLDSDVQILSHYKRGSEFDIPSADVVDWTIVKPDGSEEGNLIGKYIDELREKEDKK
;
A
#
# COMPACT_ATOMS: atom_id res chain seq x y z
N MET A 1 34.24 -13.43 -7.14
CA MET A 1 33.41 -12.89 -6.04
C MET A 1 32.29 -13.87 -5.76
N ASN A 2 32.10 -14.29 -4.50
CA ASN A 2 31.08 -15.29 -4.16
C ASN A 2 29.68 -14.72 -4.34
N SER A 3 28.85 -15.41 -5.15
CA SER A 3 27.42 -15.15 -5.39
C SER A 3 26.64 -14.81 -4.11
N SER A 4 27.03 -15.40 -2.96
CA SER A 4 26.40 -15.20 -1.65
C SER A 4 26.47 -13.76 -1.10
N ARG A 5 27.50 -12.97 -1.42
CA ARG A 5 27.60 -11.57 -0.93
C ARG A 5 26.64 -10.64 -1.66
N LEU A 6 26.45 -10.85 -2.97
CA LEU A 6 25.50 -10.08 -3.77
C LEU A 6 24.06 -10.36 -3.34
N THR A 7 23.74 -11.61 -3.01
CA THR A 7 22.39 -12.00 -2.53
C THR A 7 22.03 -11.28 -1.22
N CYS A 8 22.97 -11.15 -0.27
CA CYS A 8 22.70 -10.51 1.02
C CYS A 8 22.43 -9.00 0.90
N CYS A 9 23.21 -8.28 0.10
CA CYS A 9 23.03 -6.83 -0.13
C CYS A 9 21.73 -6.53 -0.88
N ILE A 10 21.36 -7.38 -1.86
CA ILE A 10 20.08 -7.26 -2.59
C ILE A 10 18.90 -7.52 -1.65
N SER A 11 18.96 -8.54 -0.79
CA SER A 11 17.89 -8.81 0.18
C SER A 11 17.66 -7.64 1.15
N MET A 12 18.71 -6.93 1.60
CA MET A 12 18.54 -5.73 2.43
C MET A 12 17.94 -4.55 1.67
N ALA A 13 18.36 -4.30 0.43
CA ALA A 13 17.80 -3.22 -0.38
C ALA A 13 16.31 -3.45 -0.71
N LEU A 14 15.90 -4.73 -0.88
CA LEU A 14 14.51 -5.13 -1.13
C LEU A 14 13.58 -5.00 0.09
N CYS A 15 14.12 -4.95 1.32
CA CYS A 15 13.34 -4.78 2.54
C CYS A 15 12.92 -3.33 2.83
N LEU A 16 13.60 -2.32 2.25
CA LEU A 16 13.50 -0.91 2.68
C LEU A 16 12.50 -0.03 1.87
N SER A 17 11.78 -0.60 0.90
CA SER A 17 11.04 0.15 -0.14
C SER A 17 9.52 0.37 0.10
N GLY A 18 9.03 0.40 1.34
CA GLY A 18 7.62 0.74 1.65
C GLY A 18 7.33 2.23 1.89
N PHE A 19 6.22 2.72 1.32
CA PHE A 19 5.39 3.93 1.59
C PHE A 19 5.72 5.38 1.11
N ALA A 20 4.71 5.97 0.46
CA ALA A 20 4.34 7.40 0.33
C ALA A 20 2.79 7.52 0.21
N TRP A 21 2.15 8.54 0.78
CA TRP A 21 0.68 8.76 0.82
C TRP A 21 0.28 10.17 0.34
N LEU A 22 -0.94 10.41 -0.16
CA LEU A 22 -1.49 11.72 -0.61
C LEU A 22 -3.03 11.81 -0.47
N PRO A 23 -3.60 13.04 -0.36
CA PRO A 23 -5.03 13.30 -0.61
C PRO A 23 -5.31 14.32 -1.74
N GLY A 24 -6.41 14.09 -2.48
CA GLY A 24 -7.50 15.06 -2.69
C GLY A 24 -7.40 16.13 -3.80
N GLN A 25 -8.30 16.05 -4.77
CA GLN A 25 -8.43 16.86 -6.00
C GLN A 25 -8.93 18.31 -5.81
N ALA A 26 -8.49 19.21 -6.72
CA ALA A 26 -9.29 20.35 -7.19
C ALA A 26 -9.01 20.61 -8.70
N ARG A 27 -10.09 20.72 -9.50
CA ARG A 27 -10.14 21.19 -10.91
C ARG A 27 -11.13 22.37 -10.99
N PRO A 28 -11.24 23.12 -12.12
CA PRO A 28 -10.20 23.74 -12.94
C PRO A 28 -10.46 25.25 -13.11
N LEU A 29 -9.48 26.03 -13.60
CA LEU A 29 -9.77 27.31 -14.25
C LEU A 29 -9.33 27.25 -15.72
N VAL A 30 -10.32 27.31 -16.60
CA VAL A 30 -10.18 27.40 -18.05
C VAL A 30 -9.87 28.85 -18.42
N LEU A 31 -8.80 29.08 -19.18
CA LEU A 31 -8.67 30.27 -20.02
C LEU A 31 -7.96 29.87 -21.31
N ALA A 32 -8.70 30.02 -22.41
CA ALA A 32 -8.33 29.66 -23.76
C ALA A 32 -7.34 30.67 -24.37
N CYS A 33 -6.41 30.16 -25.20
CA CYS A 33 -5.84 30.95 -26.29
C CYS A 33 -5.44 30.00 -27.44
N PRO A 34 -5.86 30.24 -28.70
CA PRO A 34 -5.53 29.39 -29.83
C PRO A 34 -4.29 29.92 -30.55
N LEU A 35 -3.38 29.04 -30.97
CA LEU A 35 -2.70 29.04 -32.28
C LEU A 35 -1.56 27.99 -32.27
N PHE A 36 -1.52 27.21 -33.35
CA PHE A 36 -0.62 26.12 -33.75
C PHE A 36 -1.08 24.67 -33.47
N PRO A 37 -1.04 23.80 -34.51
CA PRO A 37 -1.26 22.38 -34.35
C PRO A 37 0.06 21.73 -33.88
N VAL A 38 0.15 21.45 -32.59
CA VAL A 38 1.15 20.50 -32.08
C VAL A 38 0.50 19.13 -32.10
N ILE A 39 1.14 18.18 -32.78
CA ILE A 39 0.85 16.75 -32.68
C ILE A 39 1.05 16.36 -31.21
N ALA A 40 -0.05 16.30 -30.46
CA ALA A 40 -0.06 15.89 -29.07
C ALA A 40 0.15 14.37 -29.01
N GLY A 41 1.41 13.96 -28.85
CA GLY A 41 1.72 12.68 -28.26
C GLY A 41 1.21 12.69 -26.82
N HIS A 42 0.20 11.87 -26.53
CA HIS A 42 -0.33 11.64 -25.20
C HIS A 42 0.83 11.21 -24.30
N VAL A 43 1.22 12.05 -23.33
CA VAL A 43 2.05 11.61 -22.20
C VAL A 43 1.12 10.74 -21.36
N PRO A 44 1.35 9.43 -21.22
CA PRO A 44 0.50 8.61 -20.38
C PRO A 44 0.56 9.14 -18.94
N GLU A 45 -0.60 9.37 -18.33
CA GLU A 45 -0.71 9.62 -16.89
C GLU A 45 0.06 8.52 -16.16
N LEU A 46 0.99 8.91 -15.29
CA LEU A 46 1.69 7.96 -14.42
C LEU A 46 0.63 7.20 -13.61
N PRO A 47 0.73 5.86 -13.48
CA PRO A 47 -0.24 5.09 -12.72
C PRO A 47 -0.30 5.60 -11.29
N ASP A 48 -1.51 5.60 -10.70
CA ASP A 48 -1.72 5.86 -9.29
C ASP A 48 -0.90 4.85 -8.46
N THR A 49 0.21 5.33 -7.90
CA THR A 49 1.19 4.54 -7.15
C THR A 49 0.77 4.34 -5.69
N SER A 50 -0.34 4.95 -5.24
CA SER A 50 -0.87 4.81 -3.88
C SER A 50 -1.15 3.35 -3.49
N GLU A 51 -1.61 2.53 -4.45
CA GLU A 51 -1.91 1.11 -4.26
C GLU A 51 -0.68 0.20 -4.11
N LEU A 52 0.51 0.64 -4.54
CA LEU A 52 1.79 -0.10 -4.39
C LEU A 52 2.45 0.14 -3.03
N THR A 53 2.32 1.36 -2.55
CA THR A 53 3.00 1.87 -1.37
C THR A 53 2.44 1.29 -0.09
N ASP A 54 1.15 1.00 -0.08
CA ASP A 54 0.46 0.49 1.07
C ASP A 54 0.83 -0.99 1.33
N ALA A 55 0.85 -1.82 0.30
CA ALA A 55 0.90 -3.28 0.42
C ALA A 55 2.19 -3.95 0.96
N VAL A 56 3.19 -3.21 1.47
CA VAL A 56 4.51 -3.74 1.91
C VAL A 56 4.79 -3.53 3.42
N GLY A 57 3.77 -3.16 4.21
CA GLY A 57 3.95 -2.57 5.54
C GLY A 57 4.42 -3.41 6.74
N GLU A 58 4.43 -4.75 6.75
CA GLU A 58 4.67 -5.49 8.02
C GLU A 58 5.48 -6.78 7.90
N ILE A 59 6.66 -6.73 7.26
CA ILE A 59 7.71 -7.75 7.47
C ILE A 59 9.07 -7.06 7.63
N GLU A 60 9.19 -6.18 8.62
CA GLU A 60 10.47 -5.93 9.28
C GLU A 60 10.21 -6.03 10.77
N SER A 61 11.02 -6.80 11.50
CA SER A 61 11.05 -6.64 12.95
C SER A 61 11.51 -5.20 13.20
N ALA A 62 10.59 -4.32 13.59
CA ALA A 62 10.91 -2.95 13.95
C ALA A 62 12.00 -3.02 15.02
N LEU A 63 13.22 -2.64 14.66
CA LEU A 63 14.20 -2.29 15.67
C LEU A 63 13.55 -1.14 16.44
N PRO A 64 13.39 -1.22 17.78
CA PRO A 64 12.87 -0.10 18.53
C PRO A 64 13.70 1.15 18.21
N ALA A 65 13.06 2.32 18.10
CA ALA A 65 13.67 3.56 17.59
C ALA A 65 15.05 3.88 18.25
N ASN A 66 15.20 3.55 19.53
CA ASN A 66 16.46 3.69 20.27
C ASN A 66 17.65 2.91 19.68
N LYS A 67 17.40 1.81 18.96
CA LYS A 67 18.42 1.03 18.29
C LYS A 67 18.91 1.69 17.00
N LEU A 68 18.04 2.36 16.24
CA LEU A 68 18.47 3.05 15.01
C LEU A 68 19.43 4.20 15.33
N ASP A 69 19.14 4.96 16.39
CA ASP A 69 20.02 6.05 16.84
C ASP A 69 21.38 5.55 17.29
N THR A 70 21.39 4.45 18.06
CA THR A 70 22.63 3.82 18.52
C THR A 70 23.46 3.29 17.35
N GLU A 71 22.82 2.65 16.37
CA GLU A 71 23.49 2.12 15.17
C GLU A 71 24.03 3.24 14.28
N LEU A 72 23.26 4.33 14.08
CA LEU A 72 23.72 5.51 13.34
C LEU A 72 24.93 6.17 14.02
N ALA A 73 24.90 6.34 15.34
CA ALA A 73 26.02 6.90 16.10
C ALA A 73 27.28 6.02 15.99
N SER A 74 27.13 4.68 16.01
CA SER A 74 28.23 3.75 15.80
C SER A 74 28.84 3.92 14.41
N LEU A 75 28.02 3.99 13.36
CA LEU A 75 28.49 4.18 11.99
C LEU A 75 29.18 5.54 11.79
N ASP A 76 28.67 6.60 12.43
CA ASP A 76 29.31 7.91 12.39
C ASP A 76 30.72 7.84 13.02
N ALA A 77 30.87 7.21 14.20
CA ALA A 77 32.17 7.04 14.85
C ALA A 77 33.15 6.13 14.06
N GLU A 78 32.64 5.16 13.29
CA GLU A 78 33.48 4.35 12.39
C GLU A 78 33.89 5.14 11.14
N LEU A 79 32.99 5.91 10.55
CA LEU A 79 33.27 6.75 9.38
C LEU A 79 34.19 7.93 9.70
N GLU A 80 34.25 8.41 10.94
CA GLU A 80 35.29 9.34 11.39
C GLU A 80 36.70 8.75 11.22
N LYS A 81 36.85 7.43 11.40
CA LYS A 81 38.13 6.72 11.27
C LYS A 81 38.41 6.29 9.83
N THR A 82 37.36 5.96 9.08
CA THR A 82 37.45 5.50 7.69
C THR A 82 36.42 6.21 6.81
N PRO A 83 36.64 7.50 6.47
CA PRO A 83 35.63 8.31 5.77
C PRO A 83 35.30 7.80 4.36
N ASP A 84 36.25 7.11 3.72
CA ASP A 84 36.10 6.56 2.37
C ASP A 84 35.64 5.09 2.36
N ASN A 85 35.10 4.59 3.47
CA ASN A 85 34.56 3.24 3.51
C ASN A 85 33.17 3.21 2.85
N ALA A 86 33.15 2.77 1.60
CA ALA A 86 31.97 2.75 0.75
C ALA A 86 30.80 1.92 1.33
N GLU A 87 31.08 0.81 2.01
CA GLU A 87 30.05 -0.05 2.60
C GLU A 87 29.41 0.59 3.83
N LEU A 88 30.23 1.22 4.70
CA LEU A 88 29.72 1.95 5.86
C LEU A 88 28.87 3.17 5.44
N LEU A 89 29.28 3.88 4.39
CA LEU A 89 28.49 4.96 3.81
C LEU A 89 27.15 4.46 3.27
N LEU A 90 27.14 3.37 2.49
CA LEU A 90 25.91 2.76 1.99
C LEU A 90 24.98 2.38 3.15
N ARG A 91 25.52 1.70 4.17
CA ARG A 91 24.79 1.27 5.35
C ARG A 91 24.20 2.45 6.13
N ARG A 92 24.99 3.50 6.36
CA ARG A 92 24.54 4.71 7.04
C ARG A 92 23.42 5.40 6.26
N GLY A 93 23.55 5.48 4.94
CA GLY A 93 22.51 6.02 4.07
C GLY A 93 21.18 5.26 4.20
N GLN A 94 21.24 3.92 4.21
CA GLN A 94 20.06 3.07 4.39
C GLN A 94 19.38 3.28 5.75
N LEU A 95 20.15 3.39 6.84
CA LEU A 95 19.60 3.63 8.17
C LEU A 95 18.99 5.03 8.31
N ARG A 96 19.58 6.06 7.69
CA ARG A 96 19.00 7.41 7.66
C ARG A 96 17.65 7.42 6.94
N LEU A 97 17.55 6.72 5.81
CA LEU A 97 16.28 6.53 5.10
C LEU A 97 15.26 5.73 5.92
N LYS A 98 15.70 4.71 6.65
CA LYS A 98 14.83 3.95 7.54
C LYS A 98 14.30 4.82 8.68
N LYS A 99 15.17 5.59 9.33
CA LYS A 99 14.81 6.50 10.43
C LYS A 99 13.83 7.58 9.98
N SER A 100 13.99 8.15 8.78
CA SER A 100 13.07 9.18 8.28
C SER A 100 11.62 8.68 8.09
N LYS A 101 11.42 7.36 8.02
CA LYS A 101 10.11 6.70 7.87
C LYS A 101 9.44 6.32 9.20
N GLU A 102 10.11 6.46 10.34
CA GLU A 102 9.53 6.07 11.62
C GLU A 102 8.32 6.95 12.00
N ARG A 103 7.19 6.30 12.32
CA ARG A 103 5.92 6.96 12.67
C ARG A 103 5.82 7.35 14.15
N ASN A 104 6.58 6.67 15.02
CA ASN A 104 6.45 6.78 16.49
C ASN A 104 7.42 7.77 17.13
N VAL A 105 8.16 8.55 16.34
CA VAL A 105 9.16 9.50 16.86
C VAL A 105 8.72 10.90 16.53
N SER A 106 8.94 11.84 17.46
CA SER A 106 8.73 13.29 17.32
C SER A 106 9.72 13.92 16.33
N ILE A 107 9.85 13.36 15.12
CA ILE A 107 10.69 13.87 14.04
C ILE A 107 9.82 14.82 13.22
N THR A 108 10.28 16.06 13.08
CA THR A 108 9.61 17.06 12.24
C THR A 108 9.78 16.70 10.76
N ASP A 109 8.95 17.26 9.89
CA ASP A 109 9.10 17.01 8.45
C ASP A 109 10.42 17.55 7.90
N ASP A 110 10.95 18.65 8.46
CA ASP A 110 12.28 19.16 8.13
C ASP A 110 13.39 18.18 8.53
N ASP A 111 13.30 17.56 9.71
CA ASP A 111 14.25 16.55 10.15
C ASP A 111 14.19 15.29 9.27
N ARG A 112 12.99 14.89 8.84
CA ARG A 112 12.82 13.77 7.88
C ARG A 112 13.47 14.11 6.54
N LEU A 113 13.25 15.31 6.02
CA LEU A 113 13.86 15.78 4.78
C LEU A 113 15.39 15.74 4.87
N ALA A 114 15.94 16.28 5.97
CA ALA A 114 17.37 16.33 6.22
C ALA A 114 17.98 14.92 6.32
N LEU A 115 17.29 13.97 6.96
CA LEU A 115 17.72 12.57 7.01
C LEU A 115 17.74 11.93 5.62
N MET A 116 16.70 12.14 4.81
CA MET A 116 16.64 11.61 3.44
C MET A 116 17.75 12.17 2.55
N GLN A 117 17.97 13.49 2.60
CA GLN A 117 19.02 14.16 1.82
C GLN A 117 20.43 13.70 2.24
N LYS A 118 20.70 13.58 3.54
CA LYS A 118 21.96 13.04 4.05
C LYS A 118 22.15 11.58 3.63
N GLY A 119 21.09 10.77 3.68
CA GLY A 119 21.14 9.39 3.23
C GLY A 119 21.44 9.26 1.74
N LEU A 120 20.82 10.11 0.91
CA LEU A 120 21.10 10.18 -0.52
C LEU A 120 22.56 10.55 -0.81
N ALA A 121 23.10 11.56 -0.11
CA ALA A 121 24.49 11.99 -0.26
C ALA A 121 25.50 10.88 0.11
N ASP A 122 25.23 10.13 1.19
CA ASP A 122 26.05 8.97 1.58
C ASP A 122 26.07 7.91 0.49
N MET A 123 24.91 7.54 -0.06
CA MET A 123 24.80 6.53 -1.12
C MET A 123 25.46 6.97 -2.43
N GLN A 124 25.38 8.26 -2.76
CA GLN A 124 26.08 8.81 -3.94
C GLN A 124 27.61 8.73 -3.75
N THR A 125 28.10 8.96 -2.54
CA THR A 125 29.52 8.88 -2.20
C THR A 125 29.99 7.42 -2.22
N ALA A 126 29.23 6.52 -1.59
CA ALA A 126 29.47 5.08 -1.62
C ALA A 126 29.57 4.55 -3.07
N ARG A 127 28.68 5.01 -3.95
CA ARG A 127 28.73 4.68 -5.39
C ARG A 127 30.04 5.14 -6.04
N LYS A 128 30.49 6.39 -5.78
CA LYS A 128 31.75 6.92 -6.33
C LYS A 128 32.97 6.13 -5.83
N LEU A 129 32.89 5.60 -4.62
CA LEU A 129 33.93 4.78 -3.99
C LEU A 129 33.90 3.30 -4.42
N GLY A 130 33.05 2.94 -5.39
CA GLY A 130 33.08 1.62 -6.02
C GLY A 130 32.14 0.56 -5.42
N VAL A 131 31.11 0.97 -4.66
CA VAL A 131 29.98 0.04 -4.40
C VAL A 131 29.45 -0.50 -5.72
N GLU A 132 29.12 -1.80 -5.72
CA GLU A 132 28.63 -2.49 -6.90
C GLU A 132 27.45 -1.71 -7.52
N PRO A 133 27.48 -1.42 -8.84
CA PRO A 133 26.53 -0.47 -9.40
C PRO A 133 25.06 -0.87 -9.37
N ILE A 134 24.72 -2.18 -9.42
CA ILE A 134 23.34 -2.64 -9.24
C ILE A 134 22.88 -2.30 -7.82
N VAL A 135 23.68 -2.64 -6.80
CA VAL A 135 23.37 -2.32 -5.40
C VAL A 135 23.25 -0.81 -5.18
N ALA A 136 24.22 -0.03 -5.64
CA ALA A 136 24.21 1.43 -5.48
C ALA A 136 23.03 2.08 -6.23
N GLY A 137 22.80 1.68 -7.48
CA GLY A 137 21.74 2.22 -8.32
C GLY A 137 20.35 1.98 -7.73
N LEU A 138 20.10 0.81 -7.14
CA LEU A 138 18.82 0.52 -6.48
C LEU A 138 18.57 1.40 -5.27
N ASN A 139 19.55 1.48 -4.38
CA ASN A 139 19.42 2.26 -3.15
C ASN A 139 19.22 3.75 -3.49
N LEU A 140 19.95 4.25 -4.48
CA LEU A 140 19.77 5.62 -4.98
C LEU A 140 18.40 5.82 -5.62
N GLY A 141 17.96 4.93 -6.52
CA GLY A 141 16.66 5.03 -7.16
C GLY A 141 15.50 5.03 -6.17
N LEU A 142 15.54 4.13 -5.18
CA LEU A 142 14.52 4.07 -4.11
C LEU A 142 14.54 5.30 -3.20
N THR A 143 15.72 5.84 -2.91
CA THR A 143 15.87 7.05 -2.08
C THR A 143 15.32 8.27 -2.81
N GLU A 144 15.65 8.45 -4.09
CA GLU A 144 15.12 9.52 -4.93
C GLU A 144 13.58 9.43 -5.06
N LEU A 145 13.05 8.23 -5.28
CA LEU A 145 11.60 8.00 -5.33
C LEU A 145 10.92 8.37 -3.99
N THR A 146 11.51 7.94 -2.87
CA THR A 146 10.99 8.25 -1.53
C THR A 146 11.02 9.76 -1.26
N LEU A 147 12.10 10.43 -1.65
CA LEU A 147 12.28 11.87 -1.48
C LEU A 147 11.29 12.66 -2.34
N GLY A 148 11.11 12.30 -3.61
CA GLY A 148 10.10 12.92 -4.48
C GLY A 148 8.69 12.78 -3.92
N GLY A 149 8.33 11.58 -3.45
CA GLY A 149 7.03 11.37 -2.81
C GLY A 149 6.86 12.15 -1.50
N PHE A 150 7.95 12.34 -0.73
CA PHE A 150 7.93 13.15 0.49
C PHE A 150 7.77 14.64 0.20
N LEU A 151 8.53 15.19 -0.75
CA LEU A 151 8.42 16.60 -1.18
C LEU A 151 7.04 16.92 -1.72
N HIS A 152 6.46 16.01 -2.50
CA HIS A 152 5.11 16.17 -3.01
C HIS A 152 4.07 16.27 -1.88
N ARG A 153 4.24 15.51 -0.77
CA ARG A 153 3.39 15.64 0.43
C ARG A 153 3.51 16.99 1.12
N LEU A 154 4.69 17.59 1.10
CA LEU A 154 4.94 18.92 1.67
C LEU A 154 4.42 20.05 0.79
N GLY A 155 3.82 19.75 -0.37
CA GLY A 155 3.37 20.76 -1.32
C GLY A 155 4.53 21.44 -2.06
N SER A 156 5.69 20.79 -2.15
CA SER A 156 6.79 21.26 -3.01
C SER A 156 6.35 21.38 -4.47
N GLY A 157 6.99 22.28 -5.20
CA GLY A 157 6.68 22.51 -6.61
C GLY A 157 6.82 21.24 -7.46
N GLU A 158 5.90 21.05 -8.40
CA GLU A 158 5.86 19.87 -9.29
C GLU A 158 7.19 19.63 -10.01
N GLN A 159 7.89 20.69 -10.41
CA GLN A 159 9.20 20.62 -11.05
C GLN A 159 10.26 19.94 -10.16
N GLU A 160 10.25 20.24 -8.85
CA GLU A 160 11.20 19.66 -7.89
C GLU A 160 10.91 18.17 -7.68
N VAL A 161 9.64 17.83 -7.47
CA VAL A 161 9.17 16.45 -7.32
C VAL A 161 9.54 15.62 -8.55
N ASN A 162 9.26 16.13 -9.75
CA ASN A 162 9.56 15.44 -11.01
C ASN A 162 11.07 15.27 -11.22
N ALA A 163 11.90 16.22 -10.78
CA ALA A 163 13.35 16.07 -10.86
C ALA A 163 13.86 14.87 -10.07
N HIS A 164 13.28 14.57 -8.90
CA HIS A 164 13.60 13.38 -8.12
C HIS A 164 13.12 12.10 -8.81
N TYR A 165 11.90 12.09 -9.38
CA TYR A 165 11.39 10.94 -10.12
C TYR A 165 12.20 10.63 -11.39
N GLU A 166 12.66 11.63 -12.12
CA GLU A 166 13.53 11.43 -13.29
C GLU A 166 14.90 10.86 -12.88
N LYS A 167 15.50 11.33 -11.78
CA LYS A 167 16.73 10.74 -11.24
C LYS A 167 16.52 9.29 -10.82
N ALA A 168 15.42 9.00 -10.12
CA ALA A 168 15.05 7.65 -9.74
C ALA A 168 14.95 6.73 -10.96
N ARG A 169 14.26 7.17 -12.01
CA ARG A 169 14.15 6.46 -13.29
C ARG A 169 15.51 6.23 -13.93
N GLY A 170 16.38 7.24 -13.96
CA GLY A 170 17.74 7.11 -14.49
C GLY A 170 18.57 6.05 -13.75
N TYR A 171 18.51 6.04 -12.42
CA TYR A 171 19.18 5.02 -11.61
C TYR A 171 18.61 3.62 -11.85
N PHE A 172 17.29 3.48 -11.92
CA PHE A 172 16.67 2.20 -12.21
C PHE A 172 16.99 1.70 -13.61
N GLN A 173 16.98 2.56 -14.63
CA GLN A 173 17.36 2.17 -15.99
C GLN A 173 18.81 1.69 -16.06
N GLU A 174 19.73 2.36 -15.38
CA GLU A 174 21.13 1.90 -15.28
C GLU A 174 21.21 0.52 -14.62
N VAL A 175 20.45 0.31 -13.55
CA VAL A 175 20.34 -1.00 -12.89
C VAL A 175 19.82 -2.03 -13.88
N LEU A 176 18.74 -1.76 -14.62
CA LEU A 176 18.17 -2.65 -15.63
C LEU A 176 19.22 -3.04 -16.69
N ASP A 177 19.96 -2.08 -17.21
CA ASP A 177 20.95 -2.30 -18.27
C ASP A 177 22.13 -3.18 -17.80
N LYS A 178 22.53 -3.04 -16.54
CA LYS A 178 23.57 -3.86 -15.91
C LYS A 178 23.04 -5.23 -15.50
N ALA A 179 21.85 -5.26 -14.92
CA ALA A 179 21.12 -6.44 -14.49
C ALA A 179 20.86 -7.42 -15.65
N ARG A 180 20.54 -6.92 -16.85
CA ARG A 180 20.39 -7.76 -18.05
C ARG A 180 21.63 -8.58 -18.39
N LYS A 181 22.81 -8.18 -17.92
CA LYS A 181 24.07 -8.89 -18.12
C LYS A 181 24.40 -9.87 -16.98
N VAL A 182 23.61 -9.86 -15.91
CA VAL A 182 23.80 -10.71 -14.72
C VAL A 182 22.68 -11.73 -14.66
N GLU A 183 23.01 -13.00 -14.85
CA GLU A 183 22.03 -14.07 -14.67
C GLU A 183 21.74 -14.28 -13.17
N GLY A 184 20.46 -14.18 -12.78
CA GLY A 184 20.04 -14.47 -11.42
C GLY A 184 18.59 -14.10 -11.10
N ASN A 185 17.94 -14.94 -10.29
CA ASN A 185 16.54 -14.81 -9.89
C ASN A 185 16.21 -13.49 -9.15
N PRO A 186 17.00 -13.00 -8.18
CA PRO A 186 16.70 -11.74 -7.47
C PRO A 186 16.70 -10.52 -8.39
N VAL A 187 17.59 -10.54 -9.38
CA VAL A 187 17.76 -9.46 -10.36
C VAL A 187 16.52 -9.36 -11.26
N LYS A 188 15.95 -10.50 -11.68
CA LYS A 188 14.71 -10.54 -12.50
C LYS A 188 13.50 -9.96 -11.76
N ILE A 189 13.30 -10.31 -10.49
CA ILE A 189 12.20 -9.77 -9.66
C ILE A 189 12.31 -8.26 -9.54
N MET A 190 13.53 -7.79 -9.31
CA MET A 190 13.84 -6.38 -9.19
C MET A 190 13.62 -5.62 -10.50
N ILE A 191 14.04 -6.18 -11.64
CA ILE A 191 13.71 -5.65 -12.97
C ILE A 191 12.18 -5.53 -13.11
N ALA A 192 11.43 -6.58 -12.76
CA ALA A 192 9.98 -6.57 -12.87
C ALA A 192 9.33 -5.50 -11.97
N ARG A 193 9.81 -5.32 -10.73
CA ARG A 193 9.35 -4.24 -9.83
C ARG A 193 9.57 -2.86 -10.43
N THR A 194 10.77 -2.60 -10.95
CA THR A 194 11.06 -1.34 -11.64
C THR A 194 10.10 -1.11 -12.81
N LEU A 195 9.88 -2.13 -13.65
CA LEU A 195 8.94 -2.03 -14.78
C LEU A 195 7.51 -1.73 -14.31
N VAL A 196 7.07 -2.33 -13.20
CA VAL A 196 5.78 -2.03 -12.57
C VAL A 196 5.70 -0.57 -12.12
N LEU A 197 6.74 -0.03 -11.48
CA LEU A 197 6.80 1.38 -11.06
C LEU A 197 6.75 2.36 -12.25
N GLU A 198 7.28 1.94 -13.40
CA GLU A 198 7.22 2.72 -14.65
C GLU A 198 5.90 2.54 -15.43
N GLY A 199 4.93 1.77 -14.90
CA GLY A 199 3.68 1.45 -15.61
C GLY A 199 3.82 0.47 -16.77
N LYS A 200 4.98 -0.19 -16.92
CA LYS A 200 5.28 -1.14 -18.00
C LYS A 200 4.88 -2.57 -17.60
N PHE A 201 3.61 -2.76 -17.25
CA PHE A 201 3.11 -4.00 -16.64
C PHE A 201 3.33 -5.27 -17.49
N GLU A 202 3.03 -5.23 -18.80
CA GLU A 202 3.23 -6.39 -19.68
C GLU A 202 4.71 -6.81 -19.77
N LYS A 203 5.63 -5.83 -19.78
CA LYS A 203 7.07 -6.13 -19.77
C LYS A 203 7.49 -6.76 -18.44
N ALA A 204 6.90 -6.29 -17.33
CA ALA A 204 7.15 -6.89 -16.02
C ALA A 204 6.69 -8.36 -15.98
N LEU A 205 5.52 -8.67 -16.56
CA LEU A 205 5.03 -10.04 -16.67
C LEU A 205 5.94 -10.93 -17.51
N GLY A 206 6.41 -10.45 -18.66
CA GLY A 206 7.37 -11.20 -19.49
C GLY A 206 8.64 -11.58 -18.72
N VAL A 207 9.20 -10.65 -17.92
CA VAL A 207 10.39 -10.92 -17.09
C VAL A 207 10.13 -11.98 -16.01
N LEU A 208 8.91 -12.05 -15.48
CA LEU A 208 8.56 -13.00 -14.42
C LEU A 208 8.17 -14.38 -14.96
N ASP A 209 7.45 -14.43 -16.08
CA ASP A 209 6.89 -15.67 -16.63
C ASP A 209 7.98 -16.62 -17.19
N GLU A 210 9.12 -16.09 -17.65
CA GLU A 210 10.22 -16.91 -18.17
C GLU A 210 10.83 -17.85 -17.10
N ASP A 211 10.86 -17.43 -15.83
CA ASP A 211 11.70 -18.10 -14.81
C ASP A 211 11.08 -18.27 -13.43
N VAL A 212 9.86 -17.77 -13.17
CA VAL A 212 9.30 -17.80 -11.81
C VAL A 212 9.38 -19.19 -11.16
N GLU A 213 9.22 -20.26 -11.94
CA GLU A 213 9.29 -21.64 -11.43
C GLU A 213 10.70 -22.18 -11.18
N THR A 214 11.74 -21.56 -11.76
CA THR A 214 13.15 -21.90 -11.49
C THR A 214 13.73 -21.06 -10.36
N MET A 215 12.98 -20.04 -9.90
CA MET A 215 13.40 -19.19 -8.78
C MET A 215 13.48 -19.96 -7.45
N SER A 216 14.37 -19.50 -6.57
CA SER A 216 14.42 -19.96 -5.18
C SER A 216 13.07 -19.70 -4.49
N TYR A 217 12.75 -20.45 -3.45
CA TYR A 217 11.47 -20.37 -2.75
C TYR A 217 11.10 -18.93 -2.35
N ALA A 218 12.03 -18.20 -1.71
CA ALA A 218 11.81 -16.81 -1.29
C ALA A 218 11.61 -15.85 -2.48
N ALA A 219 12.38 -16.04 -3.55
CA ALA A 219 12.28 -15.23 -4.77
C ALA A 219 10.95 -15.50 -5.50
N ARG A 220 10.54 -16.76 -5.63
CA ARG A 220 9.29 -17.15 -6.28
C ARG A 220 8.07 -16.54 -5.61
N ARG A 221 8.07 -16.54 -4.28
CA ARG A 221 7.03 -15.90 -3.45
C ARG A 221 6.85 -14.42 -3.82
N GLU A 222 7.96 -13.69 -3.90
CA GLU A 222 7.98 -12.26 -4.23
C GLU A 222 7.64 -12.00 -5.71
N ALA A 223 8.15 -12.84 -6.61
CA ALA A 223 7.82 -12.80 -8.04
C ALA A 223 6.31 -12.90 -8.27
N TYR A 224 5.64 -13.84 -7.61
CA TYR A 224 4.18 -14.01 -7.73
C TYR A 224 3.39 -12.81 -7.21
N TYR A 225 3.89 -12.13 -6.19
CA TYR A 225 3.28 -10.90 -5.70
C TYR A 225 3.40 -9.75 -6.71
N VAL A 226 4.60 -9.53 -7.26
CA VAL A 226 4.82 -8.50 -8.29
C VAL A 226 3.98 -8.81 -9.55
N ARG A 227 3.89 -10.09 -9.91
CA ARG A 227 3.05 -10.59 -11.01
C ARG A 227 1.56 -10.28 -10.78
N ALA A 228 1.05 -10.58 -9.59
CA ALA A 228 -0.33 -10.29 -9.22
C ALA A 228 -0.67 -8.80 -9.37
N TYR A 229 0.22 -7.94 -8.86
CA TYR A 229 0.03 -6.50 -8.97
C TYR A 229 -0.03 -6.04 -10.44
N ALA A 230 0.94 -6.47 -11.27
CA ALA A 230 0.96 -6.16 -12.68
C ALA A 230 -0.30 -6.63 -13.42
N LEU A 231 -0.78 -7.85 -13.13
CA LEU A 231 -2.03 -8.40 -13.68
C LEU A 231 -3.25 -7.58 -13.26
N SER A 232 -3.30 -7.14 -11.99
CA SER A 232 -4.39 -6.30 -11.48
C SER A 232 -4.49 -4.99 -12.24
N LYS A 233 -3.36 -4.32 -12.49
CA LYS A 233 -3.32 -3.06 -13.25
C LYS A 233 -3.66 -3.20 -14.73
N LEU A 234 -3.59 -4.43 -15.27
CA LEU A 234 -4.02 -4.77 -16.62
C LEU A 234 -5.50 -5.21 -16.69
N GLY A 235 -6.25 -5.17 -15.58
CA GLY A 235 -7.64 -5.63 -15.53
C GLY A 235 -7.78 -7.16 -15.55
N ARG A 236 -6.68 -7.92 -15.40
CA ARG A 236 -6.66 -9.39 -15.44
C ARG A 236 -6.90 -9.97 -14.04
N ALA A 237 -8.09 -9.69 -13.50
CA ALA A 237 -8.42 -9.93 -12.09
C ALA A 237 -8.31 -11.40 -11.67
N ASP A 238 -8.77 -12.35 -12.49
CA ASP A 238 -8.69 -13.79 -12.18
C ASP A 238 -7.24 -14.29 -12.07
N GLU A 239 -6.40 -13.87 -13.01
CA GLU A 239 -4.98 -14.24 -13.02
C GLU A 239 -4.22 -13.58 -11.87
N SER A 240 -4.57 -12.34 -11.53
CA SER A 240 -4.05 -11.65 -10.35
C SER A 240 -4.36 -12.44 -9.08
N ARG A 241 -5.63 -12.83 -8.87
CA ARG A 241 -6.04 -13.69 -7.74
C ARG A 241 -5.28 -15.01 -7.71
N ALA A 242 -5.09 -15.65 -8.86
CA ALA A 242 -4.33 -16.89 -8.96
C ALA A 242 -2.85 -16.70 -8.57
N ALA A 243 -2.23 -15.58 -8.97
CA ALA A 243 -0.86 -15.25 -8.60
C ALA A 243 -0.73 -14.95 -7.09
N ILE A 244 -1.68 -14.23 -6.49
CA ILE A 244 -1.75 -14.02 -5.04
C ILE A 244 -1.82 -15.37 -4.31
N ALA A 245 -2.75 -16.24 -4.70
CA ALA A 245 -2.91 -17.56 -4.07
C ALA A 245 -1.62 -18.40 -4.15
N LYS A 246 -0.86 -18.29 -5.25
CA LYS A 246 0.46 -18.92 -5.34
C LYS A 246 1.47 -18.31 -4.38
N ALA A 247 1.52 -16.98 -4.26
CA ALA A 247 2.40 -16.30 -3.31
C ALA A 247 2.08 -16.69 -1.85
N GLU A 248 0.79 -16.77 -1.51
CA GLU A 248 0.30 -17.19 -0.17
C GLU A 248 0.69 -18.63 0.15
N ARG A 249 0.54 -19.56 -0.80
CA ARG A 249 1.02 -20.96 -0.64
C ARG A 249 2.52 -21.05 -0.42
N LEU A 250 3.28 -20.07 -0.91
CA LEU A 250 4.73 -19.93 -0.68
C LEU A 250 5.05 -19.16 0.61
N GLY A 251 4.08 -19.02 1.52
CA GLY A 251 4.26 -18.37 2.81
C GLY A 251 4.37 -16.85 2.72
N LEU A 252 3.87 -16.22 1.65
CA LEU A 252 3.64 -14.77 1.68
C LEU A 252 2.40 -14.52 2.50
N THR A 253 2.60 -14.05 3.73
CA THR A 253 1.52 -13.32 4.40
C THR A 253 1.58 -11.94 3.79
N LEU A 254 0.74 -11.70 2.79
CA LEU A 254 0.45 -10.32 2.43
C LEU A 254 -0.07 -9.66 3.71
N PRO A 255 0.35 -8.43 4.03
CA PRO A 255 -0.42 -7.65 4.98
C PRO A 255 -1.85 -7.79 4.46
N THR A 256 -2.76 -8.25 5.32
CA THR A 256 -4.18 -8.29 4.99
C THR A 256 -4.61 -6.84 4.87
N TYR A 257 -4.21 -6.19 3.78
CA TYR A 257 -4.87 -5.06 3.19
C TYR A 257 -6.26 -5.57 2.97
N ASP A 258 -7.10 -5.32 3.96
CA ASP A 258 -8.39 -4.70 3.72
C ASP A 258 -9.02 -5.12 2.40
N ARG A 259 -9.16 -6.45 2.24
CA ARG A 259 -10.32 -7.01 1.56
C ARG A 259 -11.59 -6.72 2.37
N ALA A 260 -11.48 -6.08 3.54
CA ALA A 260 -12.62 -5.40 4.15
C ALA A 260 -13.09 -4.35 3.14
N LEU A 261 -14.17 -4.72 2.45
CA LEU A 261 -15.17 -3.84 1.86
C LEU A 261 -14.60 -2.50 1.39
N LYS A 262 -14.01 -2.48 0.18
CA LYS A 262 -13.91 -1.25 -0.62
C LYS A 262 -15.32 -0.85 -1.10
N ASP A 263 -16.28 -0.81 -0.19
CA ASP A 263 -17.61 -0.30 -0.47
C ASP A 263 -17.49 1.22 -0.47
N GLU A 264 -17.35 1.79 -1.67
CA GLU A 264 -17.47 3.23 -1.80
C GLU A 264 -18.86 3.67 -1.33
N PRO A 265 -18.97 4.71 -0.50
CA PRO A 265 -20.26 5.21 -0.06
C PRO A 265 -21.10 5.58 -1.28
N LEU A 266 -22.36 5.12 -1.32
CA LEU A 266 -23.33 5.63 -2.28
C LEU A 266 -23.60 7.10 -1.92
N GLY A 267 -22.95 8.02 -2.65
CA GLY A 267 -23.21 9.44 -2.57
C GLY A 267 -24.61 9.78 -3.09
N ALA A 268 -25.65 9.41 -2.36
CA ALA A 268 -27.03 9.71 -2.67
C ALA A 268 -27.50 10.91 -1.82
N THR A 269 -28.06 11.92 -2.47
CA THR A 269 -28.68 13.08 -1.81
C THR A 269 -30.17 13.16 -2.16
N GLY A 270 -30.95 13.77 -1.26
CA GLY A 270 -32.39 14.01 -1.47
C GLY A 270 -33.20 12.73 -1.69
N ASP A 271 -34.09 12.76 -2.68
CA ASP A 271 -35.06 11.70 -2.96
C ASP A 271 -34.41 10.34 -3.27
N LYS A 272 -33.20 10.34 -3.86
CA LYS A 272 -32.46 9.11 -4.14
C LYS A 272 -32.03 8.41 -2.84
N ALA A 273 -31.60 9.18 -1.82
CA ALA A 273 -31.22 8.61 -0.53
C ALA A 273 -32.44 7.99 0.16
N ALA A 274 -33.59 8.67 0.14
CA ALA A 274 -34.84 8.15 0.71
C ALA A 274 -35.33 6.87 -0.01
N ALA A 275 -35.19 6.81 -1.34
CA ALA A 275 -35.54 5.61 -2.11
C ALA A 275 -34.62 4.42 -1.77
N ILE A 276 -33.31 4.67 -1.62
CA ILE A 276 -32.33 3.65 -1.22
C ILE A 276 -32.61 3.17 0.20
N GLU A 277 -32.84 4.07 1.17
CA GLU A 277 -33.20 3.68 2.55
C GLU A 277 -34.46 2.81 2.59
N LYS A 278 -35.48 3.16 1.81
CA LYS A 278 -36.69 2.36 1.68
C LYS A 278 -36.41 0.97 1.09
N ALA A 279 -35.48 0.86 0.14
CA ALA A 279 -35.06 -0.41 -0.43
C ALA A 279 -34.24 -1.25 0.58
N PHE A 280 -33.49 -0.62 1.47
CA PHE A 280 -32.69 -1.30 2.49
C PHE A 280 -33.53 -1.84 3.66
N ALA A 281 -34.66 -1.22 4.00
CA ALA A 281 -35.50 -1.65 5.13
C ALA A 281 -35.75 -3.18 5.21
N PRO A 282 -36.23 -3.86 4.14
CA PRO A 282 -36.42 -5.32 4.20
C PRO A 282 -35.10 -6.12 4.29
N LEU A 283 -33.98 -5.57 3.83
CA LEU A 283 -32.66 -6.21 3.96
C LEU A 283 -32.15 -6.09 5.39
N ILE A 284 -32.33 -4.93 6.03
CA ILE A 284 -31.99 -4.68 7.43
C ILE A 284 -32.78 -5.62 8.33
N GLU A 285 -34.09 -5.80 8.09
CA GLU A 285 -34.90 -6.75 8.86
C GLU A 285 -34.37 -8.18 8.74
N LYS A 286 -34.02 -8.62 7.52
CA LYS A 286 -33.44 -9.96 7.30
C LYS A 286 -32.07 -10.13 7.96
N ALA A 287 -31.20 -9.13 7.89
CA ALA A 287 -29.90 -9.17 8.53
C ALA A 287 -30.03 -9.22 10.06
N ARG A 288 -30.94 -8.43 10.64
CA ARG A 288 -31.24 -8.45 12.08
C ARG A 288 -31.85 -9.76 12.55
N ALA A 289 -32.69 -10.40 11.74
CA ALA A 289 -33.29 -11.70 12.07
C ALA A 289 -32.24 -12.80 12.23
N THR A 290 -31.11 -12.72 11.52
CA THR A 290 -30.01 -13.71 11.59
C THR A 290 -28.92 -13.34 12.60
N LEU A 291 -28.90 -12.09 13.07
CA LEU A 291 -27.92 -11.57 14.01
C LEU A 291 -27.75 -12.40 15.31
N PRO A 292 -28.81 -12.96 15.94
CA PRO A 292 -28.65 -13.81 17.11
C PRO A 292 -27.82 -15.08 16.86
N SER A 293 -27.96 -15.70 15.69
CA SER A 293 -27.18 -16.89 15.31
C SER A 293 -25.71 -16.53 15.05
N VAL A 294 -25.46 -15.36 14.45
CA VAL A 294 -24.10 -14.85 14.24
C VAL A 294 -23.42 -14.53 15.56
N LYS A 295 -24.15 -13.93 16.52
CA LYS A 295 -23.67 -13.70 17.88
C LYS A 295 -23.26 -15.00 18.56
N GLU A 296 -24.08 -16.04 18.48
CA GLU A 296 -23.76 -17.36 19.05
C GLU A 296 -22.46 -17.92 18.46
N ARG A 297 -22.30 -17.88 17.14
CA ARG A 297 -21.06 -18.29 16.47
C ARG A 297 -19.85 -17.48 16.89
N PHE A 298 -20.00 -16.16 16.99
CA PHE A 298 -18.91 -15.27 17.44
C PHE A 298 -18.48 -15.60 18.88
N LEU A 299 -19.44 -15.84 19.79
CA LEU A 299 -19.16 -16.18 21.19
C LEU A 299 -18.52 -17.56 21.37
N LEU A 300 -18.78 -18.50 20.46
CA LEU A 300 -18.09 -19.80 20.40
C LEU A 300 -16.65 -19.69 19.85
N GLY A 301 -16.31 -18.54 19.26
CA GLY A 301 -15.06 -18.32 18.53
C GLY A 301 -15.21 -18.66 17.06
N LEU A 302 -14.96 -17.67 16.19
CA LEU A 302 -14.91 -17.91 14.76
C LEU A 302 -13.68 -18.76 14.38
N PRO A 303 -13.75 -19.51 13.26
CA PRO A 303 -12.59 -20.16 12.67
C PRO A 303 -11.39 -19.22 12.53
N ARG A 304 -10.18 -19.78 12.61
CA ARG A 304 -8.93 -19.00 12.62
C ARG A 304 -8.83 -18.10 11.38
N GLY A 305 -8.69 -16.80 11.62
CA GLY A 305 -8.51 -15.79 10.59
C GLY A 305 -9.80 -15.21 10.02
N GLU A 306 -10.97 -15.76 10.40
CA GLU A 306 -12.25 -15.12 10.13
C GLU A 306 -12.44 -13.90 11.04
N ARG A 307 -13.13 -12.88 10.53
CA ARG A 307 -13.44 -11.65 11.25
C ARG A 307 -14.91 -11.30 11.06
N LEU A 308 -15.59 -10.97 12.15
CA LEU A 308 -16.96 -10.44 12.11
C LEU A 308 -16.93 -8.92 12.06
N PHE A 309 -17.69 -8.37 11.13
CA PHE A 309 -17.99 -6.95 11.01
C PHE A 309 -19.50 -6.74 11.17
N VAL A 310 -19.86 -5.60 11.73
CA VAL A 310 -21.23 -5.09 11.71
C VAL A 310 -21.24 -3.76 10.99
N THR A 311 -22.30 -3.52 10.22
CA THR A 311 -22.56 -2.22 9.60
C THR A 311 -23.47 -1.45 10.54
N VAL A 312 -23.13 -0.19 10.80
CA VAL A 312 -23.94 0.72 11.64
C VAL A 312 -24.07 2.08 10.99
N LYS A 313 -25.11 2.83 11.36
CA LYS A 313 -25.34 4.21 10.93
C LYS A 313 -24.88 5.15 12.05
N LEU A 314 -23.74 5.82 11.86
CA LEU A 314 -23.28 6.88 12.76
C LEU A 314 -23.95 8.19 12.39
N SER A 315 -24.27 9.04 13.38
CA SER A 315 -24.87 10.36 13.15
C SER A 315 -24.42 11.35 14.23
N ASP A 316 -24.20 12.61 13.84
CA ASP A 316 -23.82 13.70 14.75
C ASP A 316 -24.92 14.73 14.98
N SER A 317 -25.83 14.83 14.01
CA SER A 317 -26.90 15.82 13.95
C SER A 317 -28.00 15.33 12.99
N PRO A 318 -29.24 15.80 13.13
CA PRO A 318 -30.34 15.40 12.25
C PRO A 318 -29.99 15.62 10.77
N GLY A 319 -30.11 14.57 9.97
CA GLY A 319 -29.83 14.62 8.53
C GLY A 319 -28.37 14.43 8.13
N LYS A 320 -27.44 14.29 9.10
CA LYS A 320 -26.03 14.00 8.82
C LYS A 320 -25.65 12.66 9.45
N TYR A 321 -25.40 11.69 8.58
CA TYR A 321 -25.05 10.34 8.97
C TYR A 321 -24.11 9.69 7.97
N GLU A 322 -23.43 8.63 8.39
CA GLU A 322 -22.57 7.80 7.56
C GLU A 322 -22.76 6.33 7.95
N GLN A 323 -22.82 5.44 6.97
CA GLN A 323 -22.81 3.99 7.22
C GLN A 323 -21.37 3.52 7.26
N VAL A 324 -21.01 2.77 8.30
CA VAL A 324 -19.62 2.34 8.53
C VAL A 324 -19.56 0.86 8.91
N PHE A 325 -18.43 0.25 8.58
CA PHE A 325 -18.05 -1.09 9.04
C PHE A 325 -17.29 -1.00 10.35
N VAL A 326 -17.69 -1.86 11.28
CA VAL A 326 -17.08 -1.96 12.60
C VAL A 326 -16.69 -3.42 12.84
N GLN A 327 -15.39 -3.67 13.02
CA GLN A 327 -14.89 -4.97 13.42
C GLN A 327 -15.36 -5.28 14.85
N VAL A 328 -16.01 -6.41 15.04
CA VAL A 328 -16.47 -6.84 16.37
C VAL A 328 -15.30 -7.36 17.19
N LEU A 329 -15.04 -6.71 18.33
CA LEU A 329 -13.98 -7.08 19.28
C LEU A 329 -14.52 -7.93 20.43
N SER A 330 -15.71 -7.58 20.94
CA SER A 330 -16.41 -8.39 21.93
C SER A 330 -17.92 -8.14 21.89
N TRP A 331 -18.70 -9.09 22.40
CA TRP A 331 -20.16 -9.00 22.44
C TRP A 331 -20.66 -9.42 23.83
N LYS A 332 -21.32 -8.53 24.55
CA LYS A 332 -21.83 -8.78 25.92
C LYS A 332 -23.26 -8.29 26.05
N GLY A 333 -24.19 -9.19 26.39
CA GLY A 333 -25.61 -8.86 26.37
C GLY A 333 -26.00 -8.31 25.00
N ASP A 334 -26.64 -7.14 24.97
CA ASP A 334 -27.04 -6.49 23.71
C ASP A 334 -26.06 -5.41 23.25
N VAL A 335 -24.84 -5.37 23.79
CA VAL A 335 -23.80 -4.40 23.43
C VAL A 335 -22.65 -5.08 22.72
N ILE A 336 -22.25 -4.49 21.59
CA ILE A 336 -21.09 -4.87 20.78
C ILE A 336 -20.00 -3.83 21.07
N ARG A 337 -18.83 -4.28 21.54
CA ARG A 337 -17.62 -3.46 21.52
C ARG A 337 -16.95 -3.67 20.16
N GLY A 338 -16.77 -2.59 19.41
CA GLY A 338 -16.21 -2.68 18.07
C GLY A 338 -15.09 -1.68 17.81
N ARG A 339 -14.35 -1.91 16.73
CA ARG A 339 -13.33 -1.01 16.18
C ARG A 339 -13.74 -0.53 14.79
N LEU A 340 -13.76 0.78 14.58
CA LEU A 340 -14.08 1.37 13.29
C LEU A 340 -13.09 0.93 12.22
N ASP A 341 -13.58 0.38 11.11
CA ASP A 341 -12.74 -0.03 9.99
C ASP A 341 -12.96 0.79 8.72
N SER A 342 -14.01 1.62 8.70
CA SER A 342 -14.24 2.60 7.62
C SER A 342 -13.47 3.91 7.85
N ASP A 343 -13.08 4.54 6.74
CA ASP A 343 -12.59 5.93 6.73
C ASP A 343 -13.78 6.89 6.65
N VAL A 344 -14.17 7.43 7.81
CA VAL A 344 -15.31 8.33 7.97
C VAL A 344 -15.00 9.71 7.38
N GLN A 345 -15.80 10.17 6.41
CA GLN A 345 -15.58 11.44 5.73
C GLN A 345 -16.40 12.58 6.32
N ILE A 346 -17.64 12.30 6.72
CA ILE A 346 -18.64 13.32 7.07
C ILE A 346 -18.59 13.64 8.56
N LEU A 347 -18.30 12.66 9.40
CA LEU A 347 -18.32 12.76 10.87
C LEU A 347 -16.89 12.83 11.45
N SER A 348 -16.29 14.02 11.43
CA SER A 348 -14.86 14.26 11.71
C SER A 348 -14.32 13.82 13.09
N HIS A 349 -15.19 13.50 14.05
CA HIS A 349 -14.79 13.00 15.38
C HIS A 349 -14.61 11.47 15.42
N TYR A 350 -15.08 10.75 14.40
CA TYR A 350 -14.77 9.34 14.23
C TYR A 350 -13.50 9.19 13.40
N LYS A 351 -12.58 8.38 13.91
CA LYS A 351 -11.32 8.04 13.23
C LYS A 351 -11.29 6.53 13.05
N ARG A 352 -10.80 6.09 11.90
CA ARG A 352 -10.51 4.68 11.68
C ARG A 352 -9.63 4.15 12.81
N GLY A 353 -9.96 2.96 13.31
CA GLY A 353 -9.31 2.33 14.46
C GLY A 353 -9.87 2.75 15.82
N SER A 354 -10.74 3.77 15.91
CA SER A 354 -11.41 4.13 17.16
C SER A 354 -12.34 3.01 17.63
N GLU A 355 -12.40 2.81 18.94
CA GLU A 355 -13.24 1.79 19.55
C GLU A 355 -14.44 2.41 20.30
N PHE A 356 -15.62 1.82 20.13
CA PHE A 356 -16.83 2.28 20.78
C PHE A 356 -17.84 1.14 20.98
N ASP A 357 -18.87 1.43 21.77
CA ASP A 357 -19.94 0.50 22.12
C ASP A 357 -21.15 0.75 21.24
N ILE A 358 -21.73 -0.33 20.72
CA ILE A 358 -22.83 -0.31 19.75
C ILE A 358 -23.98 -1.16 20.32
N PRO A 359 -25.18 -0.59 20.50
CA PRO A 359 -26.37 -1.39 20.74
C PRO A 359 -26.63 -2.34 19.57
N SER A 360 -26.91 -3.61 19.84
CA SER A 360 -27.19 -4.61 18.79
C SER A 360 -28.42 -4.22 17.94
N ALA A 361 -29.32 -3.40 18.50
CA ALA A 361 -30.46 -2.82 17.81
C ALA A 361 -30.10 -1.76 16.75
N ASP A 362 -28.87 -1.23 16.77
CA ASP A 362 -28.38 -0.22 15.82
C ASP A 362 -27.64 -0.85 14.63
N VAL A 363 -27.37 -2.16 14.69
CA VAL A 363 -26.78 -2.92 13.58
C VAL A 363 -27.73 -2.90 12.39
N VAL A 364 -27.26 -2.51 11.22
CA VAL A 364 -28.04 -2.51 9.98
C VAL A 364 -27.76 -3.75 9.12
N ASP A 365 -26.53 -4.27 9.19
CA ASP A 365 -26.10 -5.48 8.49
C ASP A 365 -24.91 -6.12 9.23
N TRP A 366 -24.53 -7.33 8.84
CA TRP A 366 -23.35 -8.02 9.37
C TRP A 366 -22.63 -8.80 8.26
N THR A 367 -21.31 -8.95 8.43
CA THR A 367 -20.46 -9.67 7.48
C THR A 367 -19.39 -10.46 8.21
N ILE A 368 -19.26 -11.76 7.92
CA ILE A 368 -18.08 -12.54 8.30
C ILE A 368 -17.16 -12.64 7.08
N VAL A 369 -15.95 -12.08 7.21
CA VAL A 369 -14.92 -12.13 6.17
C VAL A 369 -13.95 -13.25 6.48
N LYS A 370 -13.76 -14.16 5.51
CA LYS A 370 -12.83 -15.28 5.61
C LYS A 370 -11.41 -14.90 5.19
N PRO A 371 -10.38 -15.70 5.54
CA PRO A 371 -9.00 -15.44 5.10
C PRO A 371 -8.83 -15.36 3.59
N ASP A 372 -9.64 -16.08 2.82
CA ASP A 372 -9.64 -16.04 1.35
C ASP A 372 -10.39 -14.83 0.77
N GLY A 373 -10.94 -13.97 1.62
CA GLY A 373 -11.73 -12.80 1.24
C GLY A 373 -13.18 -13.09 0.86
N SER A 374 -13.63 -14.35 0.94
CA SER A 374 -15.05 -14.64 0.75
C SER A 374 -15.88 -14.14 1.95
N GLU A 375 -17.11 -13.73 1.65
CA GLU A 375 -18.00 -13.09 2.62
C GLU A 375 -19.26 -13.92 2.88
N GLU A 376 -19.59 -14.08 4.15
CA GLU A 376 -20.89 -14.54 4.62
C GLU A 376 -21.70 -13.35 5.16
N GLY A 377 -23.00 -13.28 4.87
CA GLY A 377 -23.82 -12.11 5.20
C GLY A 377 -23.73 -11.04 4.11
N ASN A 378 -23.54 -9.78 4.51
CA ASN A 378 -23.42 -8.60 3.64
C ASN A 378 -24.61 -8.43 2.69
N LEU A 379 -25.84 -8.44 3.22
CA LEU A 379 -27.05 -8.33 2.39
C LEU A 379 -27.17 -6.98 1.70
N ILE A 380 -26.79 -5.89 2.38
CA ILE A 380 -26.86 -4.54 1.85
C ILE A 380 -25.75 -4.34 0.81
N GLY A 381 -24.50 -4.72 1.10
CA GLY A 381 -23.39 -4.57 0.16
C GLY A 381 -23.66 -5.31 -1.15
N LYS A 382 -24.11 -6.57 -1.08
CA LYS A 382 -24.51 -7.35 -2.28
C LYS A 382 -25.60 -6.69 -3.10
N TYR A 383 -26.60 -6.09 -2.44
CA TYR A 383 -27.65 -5.37 -3.14
C TYR A 383 -27.14 -4.09 -3.83
N ILE A 384 -26.19 -3.37 -3.21
CA ILE A 384 -25.53 -2.20 -3.82
C ILE A 384 -24.73 -2.63 -5.06
N ASP A 385 -24.00 -3.74 -4.99
CA ASP A 385 -23.24 -4.30 -6.12
C ASP A 385 -24.16 -4.65 -7.30
N GLU A 386 -25.30 -5.28 -7.03
CA GLU A 386 -26.30 -5.58 -8.06
C GLU A 386 -26.89 -4.33 -8.72
N LEU A 387 -27.03 -3.23 -7.96
CA LEU A 387 -27.49 -1.96 -8.51
C LEU A 387 -26.43 -1.35 -9.45
N ARG A 388 -25.17 -1.33 -9.03
CA ARG A 388 -24.03 -0.84 -9.84
C ARG A 388 -23.89 -1.61 -11.14
N GLU A 389 -23.95 -2.95 -11.09
CA GLU A 389 -23.85 -3.78 -12.29
C GLU A 389 -24.98 -3.50 -13.30
N LYS A 390 -26.18 -3.14 -12.81
CA LYS A 390 -27.31 -2.74 -13.67
C LYS A 390 -27.15 -1.33 -14.24
N GLU A 391 -26.44 -0.44 -13.57
CA GLU A 391 -26.13 0.90 -14.07
C GLU A 391 -25.05 0.85 -15.15
N ASP A 392 -23.99 0.07 -14.97
CA ASP A 392 -22.88 -0.07 -15.93
C ASP A 392 -23.30 -0.72 -17.25
N LYS A 393 -24.40 -1.48 -17.26
CA LYS A 393 -24.94 -2.14 -18.45
C LYS A 393 -25.88 -1.26 -19.28
N LYS A 394 -26.21 -0.04 -18.83
CA LYS A 394 -27.05 0.91 -19.56
C LYS A 394 -26.19 1.88 -20.35
#